data_AF-A0A941WM88-F1
#
_entry.id   AF-A0A941WM88-F1
#
_cell.length_a   1.000
_cell.length_b   1.000
_cell.length_c   1.000
_cell.angle_alpha   90.00
_cell.angle_beta   90.00
_cell.angle_gamma   90.00
#
_symmetry.space_group_name_H-M   'P 1'
#
loop_
_entity.id
_entity.type
_entity.pdbx_description
1 polymer ?
#
loop_
_entity_poly.entity_id
_entity_poly.type
_entity_poly.pdbx_seq_one_letter_code
_entity_poly.pdbx_strand_id
1 'polypeptide(L)'
;MEEIIFAPGSVPVAVVARVYGKDASWVRAGIISGWLPIGKATRNGKLITNIEEMNSKYGRINFYISPKRLWEETGYLWKGEKR
;
A
#
# COMPACT_ATOMS: atom_id res chain seq x y z
N MET A 1 5.72 -20.40 19.84
CA MET A 1 5.09 -19.43 18.93
C MET A 1 5.79 -19.58 17.59
N GLU A 2 5.07 -19.90 16.52
CA GLU A 2 5.66 -19.85 15.18
C GLU A 2 5.98 -18.38 14.85
N GLU A 3 7.21 -18.13 14.43
CA GLU A 3 7.66 -16.79 14.05
C GLU A 3 7.21 -16.51 12.61
N ILE A 4 6.35 -15.49 12.44
CA ILE A 4 5.87 -15.10 11.12
C ILE A 4 6.95 -14.25 10.44
N ILE A 5 7.53 -14.81 9.37
CA ILE A 5 8.53 -14.12 8.55
C ILE A 5 7.82 -13.37 7.43
N PHE A 6 7.97 -12.05 7.40
CA PHE A 6 7.43 -11.20 6.34
C PHE A 6 8.41 -11.05 5.19
N ALA A 7 7.92 -11.16 3.96
CA ALA A 7 8.74 -10.92 2.77
C ALA A 7 9.27 -9.47 2.75
N PRO A 8 10.52 -9.25 2.32
CA PRO A 8 11.07 -7.91 2.19
C PRO A 8 10.38 -7.12 1.07
N GLY A 9 10.47 -5.80 1.16
CA GLY A 9 9.97 -4.88 0.12
C GLY A 9 8.55 -4.38 0.37
N SER A 10 7.91 -3.92 -0.70
CA SER A 10 6.57 -3.34 -0.69
C SER A 10 5.59 -4.28 -1.37
N VAL A 11 4.42 -4.49 -0.75
CA VAL A 11 3.33 -5.20 -1.42
C VAL A 11 2.84 -4.37 -2.62
N PRO A 12 2.69 -4.95 -3.82
CA PRO A 12 2.11 -4.23 -4.96
C PRO A 12 0.65 -3.84 -4.70
N VAL A 13 0.26 -2.62 -5.12
CA VAL A 13 -1.13 -2.12 -4.99
C VAL A 13 -2.15 -3.10 -5.60
N ALA A 14 -1.80 -3.77 -6.70
CA ALA A 14 -2.68 -4.75 -7.34
C ALA A 14 -2.95 -5.98 -6.47
N VAL A 15 -1.97 -6.42 -5.67
CA VAL A 15 -2.15 -7.52 -4.71
C VAL A 15 -3.09 -7.07 -3.60
N VAL A 16 -2.87 -5.88 -3.05
CA VAL A 16 -3.71 -5.30 -2.00
C VAL A 16 -5.15 -5.13 -2.47
N ALA A 17 -5.37 -4.60 -3.67
CA ALA A 17 -6.69 -4.44 -4.26
C ALA A 17 -7.45 -5.79 -4.32
N ARG A 18 -6.77 -6.86 -4.72
CA ARG A 18 -7.32 -8.22 -4.71
C ARG A 18 -7.64 -8.73 -3.31
N VAL A 19 -6.77 -8.49 -2.32
CA VAL A 19 -6.99 -8.90 -0.93
C VAL A 19 -8.24 -8.23 -0.34
N TYR A 20 -8.44 -6.94 -0.62
CA TYR A 20 -9.61 -6.20 -0.15
C TYR A 20 -10.87 -6.38 -1.00
N GLY A 21 -10.78 -7.03 -2.17
CA GLY A 21 -11.89 -7.10 -3.13
C GLY A 21 -12.30 -5.72 -3.66
N LYS A 22 -11.33 -4.82 -3.84
CA LYS A 22 -11.50 -3.43 -4.29
C LYS A 22 -10.64 -3.14 -5.51
N ASP A 23 -10.75 -1.94 -6.06
CA ASP A 23 -9.89 -1.47 -7.14
C ASP A 23 -8.63 -0.76 -6.60
N ALA A 24 -7.64 -0.56 -7.48
CA ALA A 24 -6.38 0.07 -7.11
C ALA A 24 -6.52 1.54 -6.68
N SER A 25 -7.51 2.27 -7.19
CA SER A 25 -7.76 3.66 -6.83
C SER A 25 -8.31 3.76 -5.40
N TRP A 26 -9.19 2.84 -4.99
CA TRP A 26 -9.65 2.74 -3.61
C TRP A 26 -8.49 2.55 -2.63
N VAL A 27 -7.53 1.66 -2.95
CA VAL A 27 -6.33 1.43 -2.11
C VAL A 27 -5.47 2.70 -2.03
N ARG A 28 -5.19 3.34 -3.17
CA ARG A 28 -4.37 4.57 -3.21
C ARG A 28 -5.03 5.71 -2.44
N ALA A 29 -6.33 5.90 -2.64
CA ALA A 29 -7.12 6.90 -1.93
C ALA A 29 -7.09 6.63 -0.42
N GLY A 30 -7.24 5.39 0.02
CA GLY A 30 -7.18 5.05 1.44
C GLY A 30 -5.83 5.29 2.10
N ILE A 31 -4.73 5.00 1.39
CA ILE A 31 -3.39 5.28 1.88
C ILE A 31 -3.15 6.80 1.97
N ILE A 32 -3.57 7.56 0.96
CA ILE A 32 -3.39 9.02 0.95
C ILE A 32 -4.27 9.68 2.02
N SER A 33 -5.56 9.34 2.08
CA SER A 33 -6.53 9.89 3.03
C SER A 33 -6.36 9.38 4.46
N GLY A 34 -5.52 8.37 4.68
CA GLY A 34 -5.14 7.88 6.00
C GLY A 34 -6.10 6.88 6.66
N TRP A 35 -7.27 6.58 6.05
CA TRP A 35 -8.20 5.58 6.59
C TRP A 35 -7.79 4.13 6.28
N LEU A 36 -6.83 3.91 5.37
CA LEU A 36 -6.19 2.60 5.11
C LEU A 36 -4.71 2.66 5.50
N PRO A 37 -4.36 2.55 6.80
CA PRO A 37 -3.03 2.87 7.33
C PRO A 37 -1.96 1.78 7.09
N ILE A 38 -2.07 0.99 6.01
CA ILE A 38 -1.13 -0.09 5.65
C ILE A 38 0.15 0.38 4.97
N GLY A 39 0.19 1.64 4.52
CA GLY A 39 1.25 2.15 3.66
C GLY A 39 1.47 3.65 3.75
N LYS A 40 2.34 4.15 2.87
CA LYS A 40 2.66 5.58 2.70
C LYS A 40 2.69 5.91 1.21
N ALA A 41 2.21 7.11 0.87
CA ALA A 41 2.31 7.68 -0.47
C ALA A 41 3.36 8.79 -0.47
N THR A 42 4.26 8.78 -1.44
CA THR A 42 5.28 9.83 -1.59
C THR A 42 5.39 10.34 -3.03
N ARG A 43 5.71 11.62 -3.18
CA ARG A 43 6.04 12.25 -4.46
C ARG A 43 7.27 13.11 -4.28
N ASN A 44 8.26 12.92 -5.13
CA ASN A 44 9.54 13.64 -5.06
C ASN A 44 10.15 13.60 -3.64
N GLY A 45 10.06 12.45 -2.97
CA GLY A 45 10.56 12.24 -1.60
C GLY A 45 9.69 12.81 -0.47
N LYS A 46 8.60 13.53 -0.78
CA LYS A 46 7.69 14.12 0.21
C LYS A 46 6.46 13.24 0.43
N LEU A 47 6.01 13.11 1.67
CA LEU A 47 4.77 12.41 2.00
C LEU A 47 3.57 13.17 1.42
N ILE A 48 2.63 12.44 0.85
CA ILE A 48 1.33 12.97 0.44
C ILE A 48 0.27 12.41 1.37
N THR A 49 -0.55 13.30 1.93
CA THR A 49 -1.67 12.95 2.83
C THR A 49 -2.98 13.60 2.42
N ASN A 50 -2.98 14.45 1.38
CA ASN A 50 -4.20 15.07 0.85
C ASN A 50 -4.57 14.43 -0.50
N ILE A 51 -5.82 13.99 -0.64
CA ILE A 51 -6.34 13.37 -1.87
C ILE A 51 -6.35 14.34 -3.06
N GLU A 52 -6.42 15.65 -2.81
CA GLU A 52 -6.31 16.68 -3.85
C GLU A 52 -4.95 16.66 -4.56
N GLU A 53 -3.92 16.15 -3.88
CA GLU A 53 -2.59 15.97 -4.47
C GLU A 53 -2.49 14.75 -5.38
N MET A 54 -3.54 13.93 -5.50
CA MET A 54 -3.56 12.74 -6.36
C MET A 54 -3.60 13.08 -7.87
N ASN A 55 -3.75 14.36 -8.22
CA ASN A 55 -3.78 14.83 -9.59
C ASN A 55 -2.48 14.47 -10.34
N SER A 56 -2.62 13.74 -11.45
CA SER A 56 -1.51 13.21 -12.25
C SER A 56 -0.62 14.29 -12.86
N LYS A 57 -1.10 15.53 -13.00
CA LYS A 57 -0.32 16.67 -13.53
C LYS A 57 0.92 17.00 -12.69
N TYR A 58 0.92 16.60 -11.43
CA TYR A 58 2.02 16.86 -10.50
C TYR A 58 3.13 15.79 -10.55
N GLY A 59 2.96 14.74 -11.37
CA GLY A 59 3.92 13.65 -11.53
C GLY A 59 3.53 12.37 -10.78
N ARG A 60 4.43 11.37 -10.83
CA ARG A 60 4.18 10.02 -10.30
C ARG A 60 4.20 10.00 -8.78
N ILE A 61 3.21 9.32 -8.20
CA ILE A 61 3.17 8.99 -6.77
C ILE A 61 3.73 7.57 -6.59
N ASN A 62 4.65 7.43 -5.65
CA ASN A 62 5.17 6.14 -5.20
C ASN A 62 4.41 5.69 -3.97
N PHE A 63 4.13 4.39 -3.89
CA PHE A 63 3.45 3.79 -2.76
C PHE A 63 4.37 2.76 -2.13
N TYR A 64 4.52 2.84 -0.82
CA TYR A 64 5.10 1.79 0.00
C TYR A 64 3.97 1.16 0.83
N ILE A 65 3.82 -0.15 0.76
CA ILE A 65 2.82 -0.91 1.52
C ILE A 65 3.56 -1.95 2.36
N SER A 66 3.36 -1.90 3.68
CA SER A 66 4.00 -2.80 4.62
C SER A 66 3.35 -4.20 4.55
N PRO A 67 4.11 -5.27 4.26
CA PRO A 67 3.59 -6.64 4.32
C PRO A 67 3.05 -7.01 5.70
N LYS A 68 3.71 -6.51 6.77
CA LYS A 68 3.29 -6.71 8.15
C LYS A 68 1.92 -6.07 8.43
N ARG A 69 1.75 -4.79 8.09
CA ARG A 69 0.47 -4.10 8.35
C ARG A 69 -0.69 -4.67 7.55
N LEU A 70 -0.45 -5.07 6.30
CA LEU A 70 -1.46 -5.75 5.50
C LEU A 70 -1.90 -7.07 6.17
N TRP A 71 -0.95 -7.84 6.68
CA TRP A 71 -1.26 -9.07 7.41
C TRP A 71 -2.00 -8.80 8.72
N GLU A 72 -1.60 -7.79 9.49
CA GLU A 72 -2.29 -7.41 10.74
C GLU A 72 -3.77 -7.03 10.49
N GLU A 73 -4.07 -6.36 9.38
CA GLU A 73 -5.43 -5.92 9.06
C GLU A 73 -6.29 -6.99 8.39
N THR A 74 -5.70 -7.89 7.59
CA THR A 74 -6.45 -8.81 6.72
C THR A 74 -6.17 -10.30 6.95
N GLY A 75 -5.13 -10.64 7.71
CA GLY A 75 -4.59 -12.01 7.82
C GLY A 75 -3.83 -12.49 6.57
N TYR A 76 -3.75 -11.68 5.50
CA TYR A 76 -3.07 -12.07 4.27
C TYR A 76 -1.55 -11.97 4.39
N LEU A 77 -0.86 -13.12 4.36
CA LEU A 77 0.60 -13.19 4.35
C LEU A 77 1.15 -13.11 2.91
N TRP A 78 1.70 -11.94 2.55
CA TRP A 78 2.38 -11.77 1.27
C TRP A 78 3.78 -12.42 1.29
N LYS A 79 4.04 -13.29 0.31
CA LYS A 79 5.27 -14.10 0.19
C LYS A 79 6.33 -13.50 -0.76
N GLY A 80 6.17 -12.23 -1.15
CA GLY A 80 7.04 -11.58 -2.13
C GLY A 80 6.49 -11.60 -3.55
N GLU A 81 7.16 -10.87 -4.45
CA GLU A 81 6.84 -10.86 -5.87
C GLU A 81 7.44 -12.10 -6.54
N LYS A 82 6.65 -12.81 -7.35
CA LYS A 82 7.19 -13.89 -8.19
C LYS A 82 8.01 -13.24 -9.29
N ARG A 83 9.32 -13.49 -9.29
CA ARG A 83 10.24 -13.05 -10.33
C ARG A 83 10.18 -13.96 -11.55
#